data_AF-Q14N46-F1
#
_entry.id   AF-Q14N46-F1
#
_cell.length_a   1.000
_cell.length_b   1.000
_cell.length_c   1.000
_cell.angle_alpha   90.00
_cell.angle_beta   90.00
_cell.angle_gamma   90.00
#
_symmetry.space_group_name_H-M   'P 1'
#
loop_
_entity.id
_entity.type
_entity.pdbx_description
1 polymer ?
#
loop_
_entity_poly.entity_id
_entity_poly.type
_entity_poly.pdbx_seq_one_letter_code
_entity_poly.pdbx_strand_id
1 'polypeptide(L)'
;MKTLQDMIKDLTGINVEEQKINEYLENEALDLQGADLYRADLHWADLQGANLQGANLRWANLKGIEITKQQLEQLTVIGEDK
;
A
#
# COMPACT_ATOMS: atom_id res chain seq x y z
N MET A 1 1.56 9.55 9.53
CA MET A 1 1.88 8.43 8.64
C MET A 1 0.85 7.35 8.92
N LYS A 2 0.14 6.88 7.90
CA LYS A 2 -0.87 5.83 8.02
C LYS A 2 -0.14 4.48 8.10
N THR A 3 -0.46 3.69 9.11
CA THR A 3 0.17 2.38 9.35
C THR A 3 -0.48 1.29 8.48
N LEU A 4 0.17 0.14 8.36
CA LEU A 4 -0.48 -1.03 7.73
C LEU A 4 -1.76 -1.43 8.47
N GLN A 5 -1.81 -1.30 9.80
CA GLN A 5 -3.02 -1.55 10.59
C GLN A 5 -4.17 -0.64 10.15
N ASP A 6 -3.90 0.65 9.94
CA ASP A 6 -4.88 1.60 9.43
C ASP A 6 -5.35 1.21 8.02
N MET A 7 -4.44 0.77 7.16
CA MET A 7 -4.77 0.28 5.82
C MET A 7 -5.65 -0.97 5.85
N ILE A 8 -5.31 -1.98 6.67
CA ILE A 8 -6.09 -3.21 6.80
C ILE A 8 -7.49 -2.86 7.29
N LYS A 9 -7.59 -2.01 8.30
CA LYS A 9 -8.88 -1.53 8.82
C LYS A 9 -9.70 -0.84 7.75
N ASP A 10 -9.11 0.05 6.97
CA ASP A 10 -9.84 0.82 5.96
C ASP A 10 -10.27 -0.02 4.75
N LEU A 11 -9.48 -1.03 4.38
CA LEU A 11 -9.77 -1.92 3.24
C LEU A 11 -10.70 -3.09 3.61
N THR A 12 -10.61 -3.61 4.83
CA THR A 12 -11.28 -4.86 5.22
C THR A 12 -12.26 -4.71 6.38
N GLY A 13 -12.24 -3.57 7.08
CA GLY A 13 -12.98 -3.37 8.33
C GLY A 13 -12.37 -4.11 9.53
N ILE A 14 -11.25 -4.82 9.36
CA ILE A 14 -10.62 -5.62 10.40
C ILE A 14 -9.70 -4.74 11.24
N ASN A 15 -9.94 -4.71 12.56
CA ASN A 15 -8.98 -4.17 13.51
C ASN A 15 -7.96 -5.25 13.85
N VAL A 16 -6.69 -4.98 13.58
CA VAL A 16 -5.56 -5.85 13.94
C VAL A 16 -4.83 -5.25 15.14
N GLU A 17 -4.26 -6.08 16.01
CA GLU A 17 -3.39 -5.61 17.09
C GLU A 17 -2.00 -5.24 16.55
N GLU A 18 -1.51 -4.05 16.92
CA GLU A 18 -0.26 -3.47 16.42
C GLU A 18 0.94 -4.41 16.62
N GLN A 19 1.08 -5.03 17.80
CA GLN A 19 2.19 -5.95 18.10
C GLN A 19 2.22 -7.18 17.17
N LYS A 20 1.05 -7.71 16.78
CA LYS A 20 0.96 -8.86 15.88
C LYS A 20 1.36 -8.50 14.44
N ILE A 21 1.05 -7.29 14.00
CA ILE A 21 1.44 -6.83 12.65
C ILE A 21 2.93 -6.50 12.61
N ASN A 22 3.48 -5.90 13.67
CA ASN A 22 4.88 -5.52 13.72
C ASN A 22 5.80 -6.74 13.69
N GLU A 23 5.46 -7.82 14.40
CA GLU A 23 6.24 -9.07 14.34
C GLU A 23 6.26 -9.69 12.93
N TYR A 24 5.14 -9.57 12.20
CA TYR A 24 5.04 -10.00 10.79
C TYR A 24 5.89 -9.11 9.87
N LEU A 25 5.90 -7.80 10.09
CA LEU A 25 6.57 -6.81 9.25
C LEU A 25 8.06 -6.59 9.57
N GLU A 26 8.50 -6.88 10.80
CA GLU A 26 9.91 -6.82 11.17
C GLU A 26 10.77 -7.77 10.34
N ASN A 27 10.17 -8.78 9.71
CA ASN A 27 10.87 -9.80 8.95
C ASN A 27 10.59 -9.78 7.43
N GLU A 28 9.52 -9.10 6.97
CA GLU A 28 9.14 -9.17 5.55
C GLU A 28 8.65 -7.84 4.98
N ALA A 29 9.05 -7.56 3.75
CA ALA A 29 8.51 -6.48 2.93
C ALA A 29 7.02 -6.76 2.63
N LEU A 30 6.17 -5.75 2.75
CA LEU A 30 4.74 -5.88 2.46
C LEU A 30 4.51 -6.22 0.98
N ASP A 31 4.05 -7.43 0.69
CA ASP A 31 3.75 -7.85 -0.68
C ASP A 31 2.34 -7.43 -1.09
N LEU A 32 2.25 -6.46 -2.00
CA LEU A 32 1.00 -5.97 -2.62
C LEU A 32 0.99 -6.29 -4.11
N GLN A 33 1.78 -7.27 -4.56
CA GLN A 33 1.82 -7.66 -5.98
C GLN A 33 0.42 -8.04 -6.46
N GLY A 34 -0.05 -7.37 -7.51
CA GLY A 34 -1.37 -7.63 -8.09
C GLY A 34 -2.57 -7.27 -7.19
N ALA A 35 -2.36 -6.58 -6.07
CA ALA A 35 -3.44 -6.20 -5.16
C ALA A 35 -4.45 -5.26 -5.85
N ASP A 36 -5.75 -5.47 -5.61
CA ASP A 36 -6.78 -4.53 -6.05
C ASP A 36 -6.96 -3.40 -5.03
N LEU A 37 -6.39 -2.24 -5.34
CA LEU A 37 -6.42 -1.03 -4.52
C LEU A 37 -7.27 0.06 -5.20
N TYR A 38 -8.23 -0.34 -6.03
CA TYR A 38 -9.10 0.56 -6.75
C TYR A 38 -9.87 1.46 -5.78
N ARG A 39 -9.74 2.79 -5.97
CA ARG A 39 -10.31 3.82 -5.06
C ARG A 39 -9.86 3.71 -3.60
N ALA A 40 -8.79 2.98 -3.30
CA ALA A 40 -8.28 2.88 -1.94
C ALA A 40 -7.82 4.24 -1.42
N ASP A 41 -8.14 4.54 -0.16
CA ASP A 41 -7.62 5.72 0.49
C ASP A 41 -6.25 5.42 1.12
N LEU A 42 -5.16 5.86 0.48
CA LEU A 42 -3.78 5.62 0.89
C LEU A 42 -3.08 6.91 1.33
N HIS A 43 -3.84 7.95 1.73
CA HIS A 43 -3.25 9.23 2.13
C HIS A 43 -2.22 9.04 3.24
N TRP A 44 -1.01 9.57 3.03
CA TRP A 44 0.10 9.52 3.98
C TRP A 44 0.54 8.12 4.41
N ALA A 45 0.26 7.09 3.62
CA ALA A 45 0.71 5.71 3.90
C ALA A 45 2.22 5.55 3.70
N ASP A 46 2.84 4.82 4.62
CA ASP A 46 4.20 4.30 4.41
C ASP A 46 4.12 3.04 3.57
N LEU A 47 4.64 3.12 2.35
CA LEU A 47 4.77 1.97 1.46
C LEU A 47 6.23 1.68 1.17
N GLN A 48 7.20 2.24 1.92
CA GLN A 48 8.61 1.98 1.68
C GLN A 48 8.91 0.48 1.77
N GLY A 49 9.55 -0.06 0.73
CA GLY A 49 9.88 -1.49 0.67
C GLY A 49 8.74 -2.41 0.22
N ALA A 50 7.49 -1.94 0.12
CA ALA A 50 6.38 -2.75 -0.37
C ALA A 50 6.54 -3.16 -1.85
N ASN A 51 6.18 -4.39 -2.20
CA ASN A 51 6.12 -4.83 -3.59
C ASN A 51 4.79 -4.40 -4.22
N LEU A 52 4.82 -3.39 -5.09
CA LEU A 52 3.62 -2.83 -5.75
C LEU A 52 3.47 -3.31 -7.21
N GLN A 53 4.24 -4.32 -7.63
CA GLN A 53 4.24 -4.77 -9.01
C GLN A 53 2.82 -5.23 -9.44
N GLY A 54 2.26 -4.59 -10.47
CA GLY A 54 0.94 -4.94 -11.00
C GLY A 54 -0.25 -4.61 -10.10
N ALA A 55 -0.07 -3.90 -8.99
CA ALA A 55 -1.18 -3.47 -8.13
C ALA A 55 -2.12 -2.49 -8.85
N ASN A 56 -3.43 -2.64 -8.67
CA ASN A 56 -4.43 -1.74 -9.23
C ASN A 56 -4.69 -0.53 -8.31
N LEU A 57 -3.88 0.52 -8.44
CA LEU A 57 -4.01 1.82 -7.76
C LEU A 57 -4.94 2.81 -8.48
N ARG A 58 -5.80 2.37 -9.42
CA ARG A 58 -6.65 3.30 -10.19
C ARG A 58 -7.61 4.04 -9.25
N TRP A 59 -7.60 5.36 -9.34
CA TRP A 59 -8.37 6.28 -8.47
C TRP A 59 -8.03 6.19 -6.97
N ALA A 60 -6.92 5.54 -6.60
CA ALA A 60 -6.45 5.55 -5.21
C ALA A 60 -5.99 6.96 -4.80
N ASN A 61 -6.23 7.31 -3.54
CA ASN A 61 -5.72 8.56 -2.97
C ASN A 61 -4.26 8.37 -2.54
N LEU A 62 -3.32 8.71 -3.43
CA LEU A 62 -1.87 8.57 -3.20
C LEU A 62 -1.22 9.83 -2.60
N LYS A 63 -2.01 10.75 -2.05
CA LYS A 63 -1.47 12.02 -1.52
C LYS A 63 -0.53 11.75 -0.35
N GLY A 64 0.73 12.15 -0.49
CA GLY A 64 1.72 12.08 0.57
C GLY A 64 2.19 10.66 0.91
N ILE A 65 2.00 9.68 0.02
CA ILE A 65 2.59 8.35 0.19
C ILE A 65 4.11 8.44 0.27
N GLU A 66 4.70 7.56 1.07
CA GLU A 66 6.15 7.35 1.09
C GLU A 66 6.49 6.09 0.30
N ILE A 67 7.29 6.26 -0.76
CA ILE A 67 7.79 5.17 -1.61
C ILE A 67 9.26 5.42 -1.95
N THR A 68 10.01 4.35 -2.21
CA THR A 68 11.39 4.45 -2.68
C THR A 68 11.45 4.75 -4.18
N LYS A 69 12.59 5.29 -4.65
CA LYS A 69 12.83 5.52 -6.08
C LYS A 69 12.68 4.25 -6.91
N GLN A 70 13.17 3.12 -6.41
CA GLN A 70 13.07 1.82 -7.08
C GLN A 70 11.61 1.37 -7.22
N GLN A 71 10.76 1.62 -6.22
CA GLN A 71 9.33 1.31 -6.31
C GLN A 71 8.62 2.20 -7.33
N LEU A 72 8.98 3.49 -7.40
CA LEU A 72 8.44 4.39 -8.42
C LEU A 72 8.74 3.88 -9.84
N GLU A 73 9.92 3.31 -10.08
CA GLU A 73 10.29 2.70 -11.37
C GLU A 73 9.53 1.40 -11.68
N GLN A 74 9.04 0.69 -10.65
CA GLN A 74 8.26 -0.54 -10.77
C GLN A 74 6.75 -0.30 -10.88
N LEU A 75 6.27 0.89 -10.49
CA LEU A 75 4.87 1.26 -10.65
C LEU A 75 4.52 1.20 -12.14
N THR A 76 3.84 0.12 -12.52
CA THR A 76 3.26 0.00 -13.84
C THR A 76 2.16 1.04 -13.89
N VAL A 77 2.34 2.07 -14.72
CA VAL A 77 1.35 3.12 -14.94
C VAL A 77 0.08 2.43 -15.47
N ILE A 78 -0.82 2.08 -14.58
CA ILE A 78 -2.26 1.95 -14.83
C ILE A 78 -2.73 3.38 -15.13
N GLY A 79 -2.34 3.81 -16.33
CA GLY A 79 -2.73 5.07 -16.90
C GLY A 79 -4.24 5.12 -16.90
N GLU A 80 -4.76 6.28 -16.56
CA GLU A 80 -6.15 6.60 -16.79
C GLU A 80 -6.49 6.16 -18.24
N ASP A 81 -7.43 5.21 -18.40
CA ASP A 81 -8.12 5.16 -19.68
C ASP A 81 -8.75 6.54 -19.83
N LYS A 82 -8.31 7.20 -20.90
CA LYS A 82 -8.62 8.56 -21.35
C LYS A 82 -10.01 9.07 -21.02
#